data_AF-A0A241UYV4-F1
#
_entry.id   AF-A0A241UYV4-F1
#
_cell.length_a   1.000
_cell.length_b   1.000
_cell.length_c   1.000
_cell.angle_alpha   90.00
_cell.angle_beta   90.00
_cell.angle_gamma   90.00
#
_symmetry.space_group_name_H-M   'P 1'
#
loop_
_entity.id
_entity.type
_entity.pdbx_description
1 polymer ?
#
loop_
_entity_poly.entity_id
_entity_poly.type
_entity_poly.pdbx_seq_one_letter_code
_entity_poly.pdbx_strand_id
1 'polypeptide(L)' 'MPMQNLQALIQGRISPQTIDPDQLIALAKQYTQPTSAEYKLLELALNMILASYLEQAQKQL' A
#
# COMPACT_ATOMS: atom_id res chain seq x y z
N MET A 1 8.75 -6.11 2.60
CA MET A 1 7.73 -6.21 3.67
C MET A 1 6.95 -7.50 3.53
N PRO A 2 6.44 -8.08 4.63
CA PRO A 2 5.51 -9.21 4.56
C PRO A 2 4.08 -8.75 4.20
N MET A 3 3.31 -9.65 3.57
CA MET A 3 1.89 -9.44 3.24
C MET A 3 1.00 -9.05 4.44
N GLN A 4 1.39 -9.47 5.64
CA GLN A 4 0.71 -9.11 6.88
C GLN A 4 0.64 -7.60 7.12
N ASN A 5 1.63 -6.83 6.66
CA ASN A 5 1.63 -5.39 6.86
C ASN A 5 0.63 -4.71 5.91
N LEU A 6 0.41 -5.24 4.70
CA LEU A 6 -0.66 -4.77 3.82
C LEU A 6 -2.03 -5.05 4.43
N GLN A 7 -2.22 -6.23 5.04
CA GLN A 7 -3.47 -6.55 5.73
C GLN A 7 -3.70 -5.64 6.95
N ALA A 8 -2.65 -5.37 7.73
CA ALA A 8 -2.73 -4.46 8.87
C ALA A 8 -3.08 -3.03 8.42
N LEU A 9 -2.54 -2.57 7.30
CA LEU A 9 -2.88 -1.28 6.69
C LEU A 9 -4.36 -1.24 6.29
N ILE A 10 -4.82 -2.24 5.54
CA ILE A 10 -6.22 -2.32 5.06
C ILE A 10 -7.19 -2.37 6.24
N GLN A 11 -6.81 -3.00 7.35
CA GLN A 11 -7.59 -3.05 8.58
C GLN A 11 -7.47 -1.78 9.44
N GLY A 12 -6.74 -0.75 8.99
CA GLY A 12 -6.54 0.50 9.70
C GLY A 12 -5.67 0.38 10.97
N ARG A 13 -4.96 -0.74 11.15
CA ARG A 13 -4.11 -0.98 12.32
C ARG A 13 -2.78 -0.23 12.25
N ILE A 14 -2.35 0.14 11.05
CA ILE A 14 -1.15 0.96 10.83
C ILE A 14 -1.47 2.09 9.85
N SER A 15 -0.79 3.22 10.03
CA SER A 15 -0.96 4.38 9.16
C SER A 15 -0.33 4.12 7.78
N PRO A 16 -0.95 4.57 6.68
CA PRO A 16 -0.36 4.45 5.34
C PRO A 16 1.03 5.07 5.22
N GLN A 17 1.29 6.11 6.01
CA GLN A 17 2.56 6.85 6.04
C GLN A 17 3.72 6.05 6.64
N THR A 18 3.43 4.94 7.34
CA THR A 18 4.46 4.07 7.92
C THR A 18 4.99 3.03 6.94
N ILE A 19 4.39 2.95 5.75
CA ILE A 19 4.80 2.04 4.69
C ILE A 19 5.80 2.76 3.78
N ASP A 20 6.98 2.16 3.64
CA ASP A 20 8.00 2.57 2.68
C ASP A 20 7.56 2.23 1.23
N PRO A 21 7.41 3.22 0.33
CA PRO A 21 7.02 3.00 -1.05
C PRO A 21 7.95 2.04 -1.82
N ASP A 22 9.26 2.05 -1.55
CA ASP A 22 10.21 1.17 -2.23
C ASP A 22 9.95 -0.31 -1.93
N GLN A 23 9.54 -0.59 -0.70
CA GLN A 23 9.17 -1.94 -0.28
C GLN A 23 7.87 -2.41 -0.93
N LEU A 24 6.95 -1.49 -1.25
CA LEU A 24 5.72 -1.81 -1.96
C LEU A 24 5.99 -2.14 -3.43
N ILE A 25 6.87 -1.37 -4.08
CA ILE A 25 7.32 -1.62 -5.46
C ILE A 25 8.01 -2.98 -5.55
N ALA A 26 8.86 -3.32 -4.59
CA ALA A 26 9.51 -4.63 -4.54
C ALA A 26 8.48 -5.78 -4.43
N LEU A 27 7.43 -5.59 -3.63
CA LEU A 27 6.37 -6.59 -3.46
C LEU A 27 5.50 -6.72 -4.73
N ALA A 28 5.22 -5.61 -5.41
CA ALA A 28 4.45 -5.59 -6.66
C ALA A 28 5.16 -6.34 -7.79
N LYS A 29 6.50 -6.34 -7.79
CA LYS A 29 7.30 -7.12 -8.74
C LYS A 29 7.25 -8.63 -8.48
N GLN A 30 6.91 -9.05 -7.26
CA GLN A 30 6.79 -10.48 -6.89
C GLN A 30 5.39 -11.03 -7.19
N TYR A 31 4.35 -10.23 -6.94
CA TYR A 31 2.96 -10.60 -7.21
C TYR A 31 2.49 -9.87 -8.45
N THR A 32 2.69 -10.47 -9.62
CA THR A 32 2.40 -9.82 -10.92
C THR A 32 1.07 -10.24 -11.53
N GLN A 33 0.42 -11.28 -10.98
CA GLN A 33 -0.81 -11.84 -11.56
C GLN A 33 -2.04 -11.06 -11.06
N PRO A 34 -2.74 -10.29 -11.91
CA PRO A 34 -3.80 -9.38 -11.48
C PRO A 34 -5.03 -10.08 -10.86
N THR A 35 -5.23 -11.35 -11.18
CA THR A 35 -6.34 -12.15 -10.67
C THR A 35 -6.04 -12.77 -9.30
N SER A 36 -4.80 -12.72 -8.82
CA SER A 36 -4.41 -13.26 -7.52
C SER A 36 -4.96 -12.41 -6.37
N ALA A 37 -5.17 -13.06 -5.21
CA ALA A 37 -5.62 -12.36 -4.01
C ALA A 37 -4.56 -11.37 -3.52
N GLU A 38 -3.30 -11.77 -3.61
CA GLU A 38 -2.11 -10.99 -3.27
C GLU A 38 -2.01 -9.70 -4.08
N TYR A 39 -2.20 -9.78 -5.40
CA TYR A 39 -2.20 -8.60 -6.25
C TYR A 39 -3.32 -7.63 -5.87
N LYS A 40 -4.54 -8.13 -5.63
CA LYS A 40 -5.68 -7.29 -5.21
C LYS A 40 -5.44 -6.60 -3.87
N LEU A 41 -4.83 -7.30 -2.92
CA LEU A 41 -4.44 -6.71 -1.64
C LEU A 41 -3.40 -5.61 -1.84
N LEU A 42 -2.43 -5.84 -2.71
CA LEU A 42 -1.38 -4.88 -3.02
C LEU A 42 -1.95 -3.63 -3.72
N GLU A 43 -2.85 -3.81 -4.68
CA GLU A 43 -3.55 -2.73 -5.37
C GLU A 43 -4.34 -1.85 -4.39
N LEU A 44 -5.10 -2.46 -3.49
CA LEU A 44 -5.86 -1.73 -2.47
C LEU A 44 -4.94 -0.94 -1.53
N ALA A 45 -3.89 -1.59 -1.03
CA ALA A 45 -2.91 -0.95 -0.14
C ALA A 45 -2.19 0.22 -0.84
N LEU A 46 -1.78 0.04 -2.10
CA LEU A 46 -1.14 1.10 -2.90
C LEU A 46 -2.06 2.32 -3.02
N ASN A 47 -3.35 2.10 -3.33
CA ASN A 47 -4.33 3.17 -3.43
C ASN A 47 -4.49 3.94 -2.11
N MET A 48 -4.54 3.25 -0.97
CA MET A 48 -4.63 3.90 0.35
C MET A 48 -3.41 4.76 0.66
N ILE A 49 -2.21 4.26 0.32
CA ILE A 49 -0.95 4.98 0.54
C ILE A 49 -0.89 6.22 -0.34
N LEU A 50 -1.18 6.09 -1.64
CA LEU A 50 -1.18 7.22 -2.58
C LEU A 50 -2.19 8.29 -2.16
N ALA A 51 -3.40 7.89 -1.74
CA ALA A 51 -4.40 8.82 -1.23
C ALA A 51 -3.90 9.57 0.01
N SER A 52 -3.21 8.90 0.93
CA SER A 52 -2.66 9.54 2.13
C SER A 52 -1.55 10.55 1.81
N TYR A 53 -0.67 10.24 0.85
CA TYR A 53 0.35 11.20 0.39
C TYR A 53 -0.29 12.38 -0.34
N LEU A 54 -1.29 12.14 -1.18
CA LEU A 54 -2.03 13.21 -1.87
C LEU A 54 -2.72 14.15 -0.88
N GLU A 55 -3.39 13.61 0.14
CA GLU A 55 -4.04 14.41 1.17
C GLU A 55 -3.02 15.28 1.95
N GLN A 56 -1.85 14.72 2.28
CA GLN A 56 -0.79 15.49 2.92
C GLN A 56 -0.25 16.59 2.02
N ALA A 57 -0.01 16.30 0.75
CA ALA A 57 0.47 17.28 -0.22
C ALA A 57 -0.53 18.43 -0.38
N GLN A 58 -1.83 18.14 -0.43
CA GLN A 58 -2.89 19.16 -0.49
C GLN A 58 -2.95 20.06 0.75
N LYS A 59 -2.60 19.54 1.95
CA LYS A 59 -2.54 20.36 3.17
C LYS A 59 -1.38 21.35 3.20
N GLN A 60 -0.40 21.20 2.31
CA GLN A 60 0.79 22.05 2.20
C GLN A 60 0.69 23.06 1.04
N LEU A 61 -0.41 23.03 0.28
CA LEU A 61 -0.73 23.96 -0.81
C LEU A 61 -1.76 24.99 -0.34
#